data_AF-A0A525CDU6-F1
#
_entry.id   AF-A0A525CDU6-F1
#
_cell.length_a   1.000
_cell.length_b   1.000
_cell.length_c   1.000
_cell.angle_alpha   90.00
_cell.angle_beta   90.00
_cell.angle_gamma   90.00
#
_symmetry.space_group_name_H-M   'P 1'
#
loop_
_entity.id
_entity.type
_entity.pdbx_description
1 polymer ?
#
loop_
_entity_poly.entity_id
_entity_poly.type
_entity_poly.pdbx_seq_one_letter_code
_entity_poly.pdbx_strand_id
1 'polypeptide(L)' 'LLGCKYGDDYQCHFVKGSEICNRRMANIAETLDQLGIEPERVAQYEVAIDEYDELPKMIEEFMDMIMAKGPNPFKGY' A
#
# COMPACT_ATOMS: atom_id res chain seq x y z
N LEU A 1 -2.56 1.72 0.07
CA LEU A 1 -2.29 3.17 -0.02
C LEU A 1 -1.87 3.48 -1.44
N LEU A 2 -2.41 4.53 -2.05
CA LEU A 2 -1.99 5.02 -3.37
C LEU A 2 -1.32 6.37 -3.18
N GLY A 3 -0.11 6.54 -3.73
CA GLY A 3 0.67 7.76 -3.61
C GLY A 3 1.29 8.17 -4.94
N CYS A 4 1.73 9.44 -5.02
CA CYS A 4 2.50 9.89 -6.18
C CYS A 4 3.87 9.21 -6.21
N LYS A 5 4.44 9.03 -7.41
CA LYS A 5 5.82 8.56 -7.57
C LYS A 5 6.82 9.44 -6.81
N TYR A 6 7.83 8.81 -6.21
CA TYR A 6 8.96 9.49 -5.59
C TYR A 6 10.29 9.01 -6.21
N GLY A 7 11.37 9.79 -6.05
CA GLY A 7 12.66 9.52 -6.73
C GLY A 7 12.92 10.51 -7.86
N ASP A 8 13.55 10.04 -8.95
CA ASP A 8 14.01 10.91 -10.03
C ASP A 8 12.85 11.51 -10.85
N ASP A 9 11.76 10.75 -11.02
CA ASP A 9 10.50 11.20 -11.64
C ASP A 9 9.53 11.75 -10.59
N TYR A 10 10.01 12.72 -9.82
CA TYR A 10 9.32 13.21 -8.63
C TYR A 10 7.97 13.90 -8.97
N GLN A 11 6.85 13.25 -8.63
CA GLN A 11 5.49 13.78 -8.85
C GLN A 11 4.76 14.14 -7.55
N CYS A 12 5.39 13.99 -6.38
CA CYS A 12 4.71 14.31 -5.13
C CYS A 12 4.53 15.83 -4.97
N HIS A 13 3.26 16.25 -4.96
CA HIS A 13 2.86 17.66 -4.82
C HIS A 13 3.45 18.35 -3.58
N PHE A 14 3.74 17.58 -2.52
CA PHE A 14 4.28 18.08 -1.25
C PHE A 14 5.75 17.72 -1.02
N VAL A 15 6.53 17.53 -2.09
CA VAL A 15 8.01 17.44 -2.12
C VAL A 15 8.65 16.23 -1.42
N LYS A 16 8.10 15.71 -0.32
CA LYS A 16 8.63 14.53 0.41
C LYS A 16 7.55 13.59 0.93
N GLY A 17 6.28 13.85 0.66
CA GLY A 17 5.16 13.11 1.23
C GLY A 17 5.23 11.61 0.91
N SER A 18 5.43 11.28 -0.37
CA SER A 18 5.52 9.88 -0.83
C SER A 18 6.75 9.15 -0.28
N GLU A 19 7.90 9.82 -0.17
CA GLU A 19 9.13 9.27 0.42
C GLU A 19 8.94 8.95 1.92
N ILE A 20 8.29 9.87 2.66
CA ILE A 20 7.97 9.66 4.07
C ILE A 20 6.99 8.51 4.25
N CYS A 21 5.99 8.41 3.37
CA CYS A 21 5.04 7.30 3.38
C CYS A 21 5.74 5.96 3.17
N ASN A 22 6.67 5.87 2.21
CA ASN A 22 7.46 4.67 1.96
C ASN A 22 8.28 4.25 3.19
N ARG A 23 8.97 5.19 3.85
CA ARG A 23 9.68 4.89 5.10
C ARG A 23 8.76 4.41 6.22
N ARG A 24 7.55 4.98 6.32
CA ARG A 24 6.56 4.59 7.33
C ARG A 24 5.96 3.21 7.09
N MET A 25 5.99 2.70 5.86
CA MET A 25 5.52 1.35 5.56
C MET A 25 6.33 0.28 6.31
N ALA A 26 7.62 0.50 6.56
CA ALA A 26 8.42 -0.41 7.39
C ALA A 26 7.89 -0.48 8.84
N ASN A 27 7.57 0.66 9.45
CA ASN A 27 7.01 0.71 10.80
C ASN A 27 5.61 0.06 10.86
N ILE A 28 4.79 0.24 9.82
CA ILE A 28 3.48 -0.40 9.71
C ILE A 28 3.64 -1.91 9.62
N ALA A 29 4.56 -2.40 8.77
CA ALA A 29 4.83 -3.83 8.63
C ALA A 29 5.27 -4.47 9.95
N GLU A 30 6.18 -3.83 10.69
CA GLU A 30 6.60 -4.27 12.02
C GLU A 30 5.42 -4.31 13.01
N THR A 31 4.57 -3.29 12.99
CA THR A 31 3.39 -3.24 13.88
C THR A 31 2.38 -4.34 13.54
N LEU A 32 2.14 -4.61 12.26
CA LEU A 32 1.24 -5.67 11.81
C LEU A 32 1.76 -7.05 12.24
N ASP A 33 3.06 -7.30 12.06
CA ASP A 33 3.72 -8.54 12.47
C ASP A 33 3.60 -8.76 13.99
N GLN A 34 3.83 -7.72 14.80
CA GLN A 34 3.64 -7.77 16.26
C GLN A 34 2.19 -8.10 16.67
N LEU A 35 1.21 -7.69 15.87
CA LEU A 35 -0.21 -7.99 16.08
C LEU A 35 -0.62 -9.35 15.52
N GLY A 36 0.30 -10.12 14.92
CA GLY A 36 0.01 -11.39 14.26
C GLY A 36 -0.79 -11.23 12.96
N ILE A 37 -0.70 -10.06 12.32
CA ILE A 37 -1.33 -9.75 11.04
C ILE A 37 -0.26 -9.80 9.96
N GLU A 38 -0.56 -10.46 8.85
CA GLU A 38 0.34 -10.53 7.70
C GLU A 38 0.58 -9.11 7.11
N PRO A 39 1.83 -8.62 7.04
CA PRO A 39 2.13 -7.26 6.61
C PRO A 39 1.59 -6.90 5.22
N GLU A 40 1.46 -7.88 4.32
CA GLU A 40 0.98 -7.63 2.96
C GLU A 40 -0.50 -7.23 2.91
N ARG A 41 -1.24 -7.35 4.03
CA ARG A 41 -2.61 -6.82 4.13
C ARG A 41 -2.66 -5.29 4.03
N VAL A 42 -1.53 -4.61 4.16
CA VAL A 42 -1.39 -3.19 3.85
C VAL A 42 -0.29 -3.01 2.80
N ALA A 43 -0.70 -2.68 1.58
CA ALA A 43 0.21 -2.39 0.48
C ALA A 43 0.28 -0.89 0.19
N GLN A 44 1.44 -0.43 -0.28
CA GLN A 44 1.62 0.90 -0.87
C GLN A 44 1.94 0.72 -2.35
N TYR A 45 1.24 1.47 -3.19
CA TYR A 45 1.48 1.56 -4.62
C TYR A 45 1.71 3.02 -5.01
N GLU A 46 2.53 3.21 -6.03
CA GLU A 46 2.79 4.50 -6.65
C GLU A 46 2.06 4.58 -7.98
N VAL A 47 1.30 5.64 -8.17
CA VAL A 47 0.49 5.84 -9.39
C VAL A 47 0.67 7.28 -9.85
N ALA A 48 1.12 7.45 -11.09
CA ALA A 48 1.19 8.75 -11.73
C ALA A 48 -0.19 9.21 -12.21
N ILE A 49 -0.34 10.51 -12.46
CA ILE A 49 -1.62 11.11 -12.86
C ILE A 49 -2.12 10.58 -14.21
N ASP A 50 -1.21 10.13 -15.07
CA ASP A 50 -1.44 9.57 -16.39
C ASP A 50 -1.60 8.04 -16.40
N GLU A 51 -1.42 7.36 -15.26
CA GLU A 51 -1.58 5.89 -15.09
C GLU A 51 -2.96 5.52 -14.52
N TYR A 52 -3.96 6.39 -14.72
CA TYR A 52 -5.30 6.19 -14.18
C TYR A 52 -5.96 4.90 -14.70
N ASP A 53 -5.66 4.50 -15.92
CA ASP A 53 -6.18 3.30 -16.58
C ASP A 53 -5.66 1.99 -15.98
N GLU A 54 -4.52 2.03 -15.27
CA GLU A 54 -3.95 0.87 -14.59
C GLU A 54 -4.56 0.62 -13.20
N LEU A 55 -5.15 1.65 -12.58
CA LEU A 55 -5.74 1.57 -11.23
C LEU A 55 -6.74 0.43 -11.04
N PRO A 56 -7.69 0.16 -11.97
CA PRO A 56 -8.63 -0.94 -11.80
C PRO A 56 -7.93 -2.29 -11.63
N LYS A 57 -6.90 -2.55 -12.43
CA LYS A 57 -6.12 -3.78 -12.38
C LYS A 57 -5.34 -3.91 -11.08
N MET A 58 -4.69 -2.84 -10.63
CA MET A 58 -3.95 -2.84 -9.35
C MET A 58 -4.87 -3.13 -8.16
N ILE A 59 -6.09 -2.58 -8.18
CA ILE A 59 -7.10 -2.84 -7.14
C ILE A 59 -7.57 -4.29 -7.18
N GLU A 60 -7.83 -4.84 -8.37
CA GLU A 60 -8.24 -6.24 -8.55
C GLU A 60 -7.17 -7.21 -8.03
N GLU A 61 -5.91 -7.01 -8.39
CA GLU A 61 -4.78 -7.83 -7.91
C GLU A 61 -4.64 -7.77 -6.39
N PHE A 62 -4.79 -6.59 -5.79
CA PHE A 62 -4.77 -6.44 -4.33
C PHE A 62 -5.97 -7.14 -3.68
N MET A 63 -7.16 -7.03 -4.27
CA MET A 63 -8.36 -7.71 -3.77
C MET A 63 -8.20 -9.23 -3.82
N ASP A 64 -7.71 -9.79 -4.91
CA ASP A 64 -7.48 -11.22 -5.05
C ASP A 64 -6.49 -11.74 -4.00
N MET A 65 -5.41 -11.00 -3.77
CA MET A 65 -4.44 -11.30 -2.71
C MET A 65 -5.09 -11.30 -1.32
N ILE A 66 -5.92 -10.30 -1.00
CA ILE A 66 -6.62 -10.22 0.29
C ILE A 66 -7.64 -11.36 0.44
N MET A 67 -8.38 -11.68 -0.62
CA MET A 67 -9.36 -12.76 -0.62
C MET A 67 -8.68 -14.12 -0.42
N ALA A 68 -7.52 -14.35 -1.04
CA ALA A 68 -6.73 -15.55 -0.85
C ALA A 68 -6.20 -15.71 0.59
N LYS A 69 -5.89 -14.60 1.28
CA LYS A 69 -5.50 -14.60 2.70
C LYS A 69 -6.68 -14.82 3.66
N GLY A 70 -7.91 -14.77 3.17
CA GLY A 70 -9.11 -14.92 4.00
C GLY A 70 -9.33 -13.74 4.98
N PRO A 71 -10.28 -13.88 5.92
CA PRO A 71 -10.64 -12.80 6.84
C PRO A 71 -9.45 -12.36 7.70
N ASN A 72 -9.46 -11.10 8.11
CA ASN A 72 -8.48 -10.58 9.06
C ASN A 72 -8.54 -11.39 10.38
N PRO A 73 -7.40 -11.70 11.02
CA PRO A 73 -7.33 -12.46 12.28
C PRO A 73 -8.21 -11.93 13.42
N PHE A 74 -8.51 -10.63 13.44
CA PHE A 74 -9.37 -9.99 14.46
C PHE A 74 -10.86 -9.98 14.09
N LYS A 75 -11.26 -10.45 12.91
CA LYS A 75 -12.67 -10.48 12.51
C LYS A 75 -13.39 -11.64 13.21
N GLY A 76 -14.22 -11.32 14.22
CA GLY A 76 -15.01 -12.30 14.97
C GLY A 76 -14.70 -12.39 16.47
N TYR A 77 -13.84 -11.49 16.97
CA TYR A 77 -13.67 -11.18 18.39
C TYR A 77 -14.34 -9.84 18.74
#